data_AF-A0A1T0A4G6-F1
#
_entry.id   AF-A0A1T0A4G6-F1
#
_cell.length_a   1.000
_cell.length_b   1.000
_cell.length_c   1.000
_cell.angle_alpha   90.00
_cell.angle_beta   90.00
_cell.angle_gamma   90.00
#
_symmetry.space_group_name_H-M   'P 1'
#
loop_
_entity.id
_entity.type
_entity.pdbx_description
1 polymer ?
#
loop_
_entity_poly.entity_id
_entity_poly.type
_entity_poly.pdbx_seq_one_letter_code
_entity_poly.pdbx_strand_id
1 'polypeptide(L)'
;MLYVANSEETKDKLLEFTINEHDILVSNNAAPNYFMQTNTSKTLNKILVVSNHVPPEIFQAAVLLQQKNIQVHFLGMDFGNSHRVTPQVISKYDAIITIGKTVQYAILSQKPVYVYDHFGGCGYLSADNFEKARYYNFSGRGFYQKPAETIAKEIMQGFDQALDFMLSFDDTNRFALDKFVNRILNTANKATIDVRSSYHFKASYPICEKISEYYQMLNPNENLPV
;
A
#
# COMPACT_ATOMS: atom_id res chain seq x y z
N MET A 1 8.33 1.38 -24.19
CA MET A 1 7.29 2.10 -23.41
C MET A 1 7.41 1.59 -21.99
N LEU A 2 7.45 2.45 -20.98
CA LEU A 2 7.62 2.01 -19.59
C LEU A 2 6.26 1.62 -18.99
N TYR A 3 6.19 0.44 -18.38
CA TYR A 3 5.03 -0.07 -17.67
C TYR A 3 5.28 -0.08 -16.17
N VAL A 4 4.22 0.12 -15.39
CA VAL A 4 4.27 0.05 -13.93
C VAL A 4 3.33 -1.06 -13.45
N ALA A 5 3.89 -2.04 -12.77
CA ALA A 5 3.14 -3.06 -12.04
C ALA A 5 3.02 -2.66 -10.56
N ASN A 6 1.90 -2.98 -9.94
CA ASN A 6 1.71 -2.76 -8.49
C ASN A 6 2.40 -3.84 -7.63
N SER A 7 2.64 -5.04 -8.17
CA SER A 7 3.30 -6.16 -7.50
C SER A 7 4.09 -7.03 -8.48
N GLU A 8 4.88 -7.97 -7.96
CA GLU A 8 5.59 -8.97 -8.76
C GLU A 8 4.60 -9.87 -9.52
N GLU A 9 3.50 -10.30 -8.91
CA GLU A 9 2.46 -11.08 -9.59
C GLU A 9 1.93 -10.35 -10.84
N THR A 10 1.75 -9.03 -10.76
CA THR A 10 1.29 -8.24 -11.91
C THR A 10 2.39 -8.08 -12.96
N LYS A 11 3.66 -7.97 -12.54
CA LYS A 11 4.80 -8.01 -13.46
C LYS A 11 4.81 -9.33 -14.23
N ASP A 12 4.65 -10.47 -13.56
CA ASP A 12 4.64 -11.78 -14.20
C ASP A 12 3.50 -11.90 -15.23
N LYS A 13 2.32 -11.34 -14.93
CA LYS A 13 1.23 -11.24 -15.91
C LYS A 13 1.56 -10.36 -17.11
N LEU A 14 2.29 -9.27 -16.93
CA LEU A 14 2.74 -8.44 -18.05
C LEU A 14 3.77 -9.17 -18.92
N LEU A 15 4.65 -9.99 -18.33
CA LEU A 15 5.59 -10.84 -19.07
C LEU A 15 4.85 -11.89 -19.92
N GLU A 16 3.76 -12.48 -19.41
CA GLU A 16 2.89 -13.38 -20.18
C GLU A 16 2.31 -12.70 -21.45
N PHE A 17 2.11 -11.38 -21.41
CA PHE A 17 1.70 -10.57 -22.57
C PHE A 17 2.87 -10.13 -23.47
N THR A 18 4.04 -10.77 -23.36
CA THR A 18 5.26 -10.48 -24.15
C THR A 18 5.87 -9.10 -23.93
N ILE A 19 5.51 -8.42 -22.84
CA ILE A 19 6.18 -7.17 -22.45
C ILE A 19 7.58 -7.52 -21.95
N ASN A 20 8.59 -6.76 -22.39
CA ASN A 20 9.97 -6.98 -21.97
C ASN A 20 10.12 -6.67 -20.48
N GLU A 21 10.83 -7.53 -19.74
CA GLU A 21 11.09 -7.33 -18.31
C GLU A 21 11.75 -5.98 -18.00
N HIS A 22 12.66 -5.53 -18.88
CA HIS A 22 13.37 -4.25 -18.71
C HIS A 22 12.46 -3.03 -18.85
N ASP A 23 11.27 -3.20 -19.44
CA ASP A 23 10.25 -2.16 -19.59
C ASP A 23 9.25 -2.14 -18.43
N ILE A 24 9.38 -3.00 -17.41
CA ILE A 24 8.44 -3.10 -16.29
C ILE A 24 9.11 -2.67 -14.97
N LEU A 25 8.51 -1.69 -14.29
CA LEU A 25 8.86 -1.34 -12.92
C LEU A 25 7.79 -1.78 -11.94
N VAL A 26 8.21 -2.44 -10.86
CA VAL A 26 7.31 -2.79 -9.75
C VAL A 26 7.31 -1.66 -8.72
N SER A 27 6.13 -1.10 -8.48
CA SER A 27 5.91 -0.02 -7.51
C SER A 27 5.74 -0.52 -6.08
N ASN A 28 5.41 -1.80 -5.88
CA ASN A 28 5.07 -2.38 -4.57
C ASN A 28 3.97 -1.57 -3.83
N ASN A 29 3.06 -0.95 -4.58
CA ASN A 29 2.11 0.02 -4.02
C ASN A 29 2.79 1.13 -3.20
N ALA A 30 3.87 1.73 -3.73
CA ALA A 30 4.60 2.80 -3.05
C ALA A 30 3.68 3.91 -2.52
N ALA A 31 3.88 4.29 -1.26
CA ALA A 31 3.06 5.20 -0.49
C ALA A 31 3.78 6.52 -0.22
N PRO A 32 3.05 7.63 -0.03
CA PRO A 32 3.66 8.93 0.20
C PRO A 32 4.59 8.95 1.41
N ASN A 33 5.73 9.63 1.28
CA ASN A 33 6.76 9.67 2.32
C ASN A 33 6.29 10.26 3.64
N TYR A 34 5.21 11.04 3.67
CA TYR A 34 4.64 11.55 4.91
C TYR A 34 4.05 10.45 5.83
N PHE A 35 3.94 9.20 5.37
CA PHE A 35 3.67 8.02 6.22
C PHE A 35 4.91 7.47 6.93
N MET A 36 6.11 7.92 6.58
CA MET A 36 7.37 7.57 7.26
C MET A 36 7.45 8.27 8.61
N GLN A 37 6.65 7.80 9.56
CA GLN A 37 6.55 8.34 10.91
C GLN A 37 6.73 7.21 11.91
N THR A 38 7.76 7.29 12.73
CA THR A 38 8.01 6.30 13.77
C THR A 38 7.17 6.65 14.99
N ASN A 39 6.13 5.85 15.27
CA ASN A 39 5.39 5.96 16.51
C ASN A 39 4.95 4.57 16.90
N THR A 40 5.73 3.88 17.73
CA THR A 40 5.47 2.49 18.05
C THR A 40 5.28 2.30 19.55
N SER A 41 4.31 1.47 19.90
CA SER A 41 3.99 1.11 21.28
C SER A 41 4.59 -0.26 21.60
N LYS A 42 5.03 -0.45 22.84
CA LYS A 42 5.54 -1.73 23.32
C LYS A 42 4.45 -2.67 23.83
N THR A 43 3.19 -2.22 23.81
CA THR A 43 2.06 -2.97 24.37
C THR A 43 0.88 -2.92 23.41
N LEU A 44 0.20 -4.05 23.25
CA LEU A 44 -1.00 -4.16 22.43
C LEU A 44 -2.25 -3.79 23.23
N ASN A 45 -2.74 -2.56 23.05
CA ASN A 45 -3.98 -2.08 23.68
C ASN A 45 -5.03 -1.64 22.67
N LYS A 46 -4.60 -1.17 21.48
CA LYS A 46 -5.48 -0.59 20.46
C LYS A 46 -5.14 -1.13 19.09
N ILE A 47 -6.13 -1.70 18.42
CA ILE A 47 -6.02 -2.26 17.07
C ILE A 47 -6.94 -1.47 16.14
N LEU A 48 -6.44 -1.17 14.95
CA LEU A 48 -7.26 -0.68 13.84
C LEU A 48 -7.43 -1.77 12.80
N VAL A 49 -8.67 -2.13 12.51
CA VAL A 49 -9.06 -2.93 11.35
C VAL A 49 -9.40 -1.97 10.22
N VAL A 50 -8.66 -2.05 9.12
CA VAL A 50 -8.95 -1.28 7.89
C VAL A 50 -9.36 -2.26 6.80
N SER A 51 -10.66 -2.29 6.50
CA SER A 51 -11.20 -3.10 5.42
C SER A 51 -12.57 -2.58 5.01
N ASN A 52 -12.84 -2.62 3.71
CA ASN A 52 -14.15 -2.28 3.17
C ASN A 52 -15.18 -3.41 3.34
N HIS A 53 -14.71 -4.65 3.48
CA HIS A 53 -15.53 -5.86 3.52
C HIS A 53 -14.99 -6.79 4.62
N VAL A 54 -15.26 -6.45 5.88
CA VAL A 54 -14.67 -7.18 7.01
C VAL A 54 -15.27 -8.59 7.07
N PRO A 55 -14.46 -9.66 7.05
CA PRO A 55 -14.99 -11.01 7.10
C PRO A 55 -15.48 -11.37 8.52
N PRO A 56 -16.48 -12.25 8.67
CA PRO A 56 -17.11 -12.57 9.96
C PRO A 56 -16.13 -13.03 11.06
N GLU A 57 -15.08 -13.76 10.70
CA GLU A 57 -14.09 -14.24 11.66
C GLU A 57 -13.25 -13.12 12.28
N ILE A 58 -13.08 -11.98 11.59
CA ILE A 58 -12.41 -10.80 12.13
C ILE A 58 -13.31 -10.09 13.16
N PHE A 59 -14.62 -10.02 12.92
CA PHE A 59 -15.57 -9.53 13.92
C PHE A 59 -15.56 -10.40 15.18
N GLN A 60 -15.60 -11.71 15.01
CA GLN A 60 -15.58 -12.65 16.13
C GLN A 60 -14.25 -12.57 16.89
N ALA A 61 -13.11 -12.47 16.18
CA ALA A 61 -11.81 -12.27 16.80
C ALA A 61 -11.75 -10.95 17.59
N ALA A 62 -12.35 -9.87 17.06
CA ALA A 62 -12.42 -8.59 17.77
C ALA A 62 -13.18 -8.70 19.10
N VAL A 63 -14.28 -9.47 19.15
CA VAL A 63 -15.00 -9.74 20.41
C VAL A 63 -14.10 -10.47 21.42
N LEU A 64 -13.34 -11.47 20.98
CA LEU A 64 -12.40 -12.20 21.84
C LEU A 64 -11.26 -11.29 22.36
N LEU A 65 -10.76 -10.39 21.53
CA LEU A 65 -9.72 -9.42 21.91
C LEU A 65 -10.26 -8.39 22.92
N GLN A 66 -11.49 -7.92 22.74
CA GLN A 66 -12.15 -6.99 23.67
C GLN A 66 -12.35 -7.60 25.05
N GLN A 67 -12.66 -8.90 25.16
CA GLN A 67 -12.70 -9.63 26.43
C GLN A 67 -11.35 -9.65 27.18
N LYS A 68 -10.25 -9.35 26.47
CA LYS A 68 -8.90 -9.23 27.02
C LYS A 68 -8.47 -7.77 27.21
N ASN A 69 -9.42 -6.83 27.21
CA ASN A 69 -9.21 -5.39 27.34
C ASN A 69 -8.44 -4.73 26.17
N ILE A 70 -8.41 -5.37 25.00
CA ILE A 70 -7.84 -4.79 23.78
C ILE A 70 -8.95 -4.06 23.02
N GLN A 71 -8.77 -2.77 22.77
CA GLN A 71 -9.68 -1.96 21.98
C GLN A 71 -9.49 -2.27 20.50
N VAL A 72 -10.58 -2.60 19.80
CA VAL A 72 -10.57 -2.85 18.36
C VAL A 72 -11.50 -1.85 17.69
N HIS A 73 -10.97 -1.04 16.77
CA HIS A 73 -11.73 -0.09 15.99
C HIS A 73 -11.74 -0.50 14.52
N PHE A 74 -12.85 -0.23 13.83
CA PHE A 74 -13.05 -0.55 12.44
C PHE A 74 -13.14 0.71 11.58
N LEU A 75 -12.50 0.68 10.42
CA LEU A 75 -12.53 1.74 9.41
C LEU A 75 -12.77 1.11 8.03
N GLY A 76 -13.83 1.56 7.36
CA GLY A 76 -14.25 1.07 6.05
C GLY A 76 -15.76 1.17 5.80
N MET A 77 -16.19 0.70 4.63
CA MET A 77 -17.56 0.88 4.13
C MET A 77 -18.62 0.20 5.00
N ASP A 78 -18.40 -1.04 5.45
CA ASP A 78 -19.37 -1.80 6.27
C ASP A 78 -19.77 -1.11 7.59
N PHE A 79 -19.02 -0.09 8.01
CA PHE A 79 -19.23 0.64 9.27
C PHE A 79 -19.74 2.06 9.07
N GLY A 80 -20.00 2.49 7.84
CA GLY A 80 -20.35 3.89 7.54
C GLY A 80 -19.25 4.89 7.91
N ASN A 81 -18.03 4.41 8.21
CA ASN A 81 -16.88 5.20 8.64
C ASN A 81 -15.73 4.99 7.64
N SER A 82 -16.00 5.32 6.37
CA SER A 82 -15.00 5.31 5.31
C SER A 82 -14.43 6.71 5.17
N HIS A 83 -13.21 6.90 5.65
CA HIS A 83 -12.43 8.09 5.40
C HIS A 83 -11.00 7.70 5.01
N ARG A 84 -10.31 8.64 4.35
CA ARG A 84 -8.93 8.42 3.92
C ARG A 84 -8.05 8.06 5.12
N VAL A 85 -7.36 6.93 5.05
CA VAL A 85 -6.33 6.57 6.04
C VAL A 85 -5.21 7.60 5.96
N THR A 86 -4.86 8.18 7.11
CA THR A 86 -3.76 9.15 7.25
C THR A 86 -2.74 8.65 8.29
N PRO A 87 -1.52 9.20 8.32
CA PRO A 87 -0.56 8.87 9.38
C PRO A 87 -1.12 9.13 10.79
N GLN A 88 -1.91 10.21 10.96
CA GLN A 88 -2.52 10.57 12.24
C GLN A 88 -3.59 9.57 12.69
N VAL A 89 -4.22 8.86 11.75
CA VAL A 89 -5.12 7.75 12.09
C VAL A 89 -4.29 6.55 12.54
N ILE A 90 -3.31 6.12 11.74
CA ILE A 90 -2.46 4.95 12.03
C ILE A 90 -1.71 5.12 13.35
N SER A 91 -1.19 6.31 13.65
CA SER A 91 -0.35 6.58 14.81
C SER A 91 -1.04 6.28 16.15
N LYS A 92 -2.38 6.30 16.20
CA LYS A 92 -3.19 6.09 17.41
C LYS A 92 -3.30 4.63 17.86
N TYR A 93 -2.83 3.69 17.04
CA TYR A 93 -3.02 2.25 17.24
C TYR A 93 -1.70 1.53 17.38
N ASP A 94 -1.69 0.42 18.09
CA ASP A 94 -0.49 -0.37 18.34
C ASP A 94 -0.23 -1.38 17.21
N ALA A 95 -1.29 -1.92 16.61
CA ALA A 95 -1.23 -2.82 15.45
C ALA A 95 -2.36 -2.53 14.45
N ILE A 96 -2.12 -2.88 13.18
CA ILE A 96 -3.06 -2.69 12.07
C ILE A 96 -3.44 -4.04 11.46
N ILE A 97 -4.73 -4.33 11.34
CA ILE A 97 -5.27 -5.47 10.61
C ILE A 97 -5.79 -4.97 9.26
N THR A 98 -5.23 -5.43 8.15
CA THR A 98 -5.62 -4.94 6.82
C THR A 98 -5.04 -5.79 5.68
N ILE A 99 -5.36 -5.43 4.43
CA ILE A 99 -4.73 -5.95 3.21
C ILE A 99 -4.39 -4.82 2.24
N GLY A 100 -3.55 -5.12 1.25
CA GLY A 100 -3.26 -4.22 0.12
C GLY A 100 -2.61 -2.91 0.56
N LYS A 101 -3.11 -1.78 0.02
CA LYS A 101 -2.45 -0.46 0.11
C LYS A 101 -2.16 0.02 1.55
N THR A 102 -3.03 -0.32 2.49
CA THR A 102 -2.88 0.09 3.89
C THR A 102 -1.72 -0.63 4.58
N VAL A 103 -1.30 -1.78 4.07
CA VAL A 103 -0.10 -2.49 4.57
C VAL A 103 1.14 -1.62 4.39
N GLN A 104 1.31 -0.97 3.24
CA GLN A 104 2.45 -0.06 3.03
C GLN A 104 2.39 1.15 3.95
N TYR A 105 1.20 1.70 4.20
CA TYR A 105 1.05 2.80 5.17
C TYR A 105 1.50 2.38 6.56
N ALA A 106 1.11 1.19 7.01
CA ALA A 106 1.47 0.69 8.33
C ALA A 106 2.96 0.33 8.44
N ILE A 107 3.57 -0.27 7.40
CA ILE A 107 5.01 -0.54 7.33
C ILE A 107 5.81 0.76 7.41
N LEU A 108 5.46 1.77 6.61
CA LEU A 108 6.16 3.07 6.65
C LEU A 108 6.00 3.75 8.01
N SER A 109 4.92 3.50 8.72
CA SER A 109 4.69 4.00 10.08
C SER A 109 5.24 3.08 11.20
N GLN A 110 6.04 2.06 10.86
CA GLN A 110 6.61 1.08 11.80
C GLN A 110 5.58 0.44 12.74
N LYS A 111 4.37 0.16 12.23
CA LYS A 111 3.32 -0.54 12.98
C LYS A 111 3.31 -2.03 12.63
N PRO A 112 3.26 -2.94 13.61
CA PRO A 112 2.91 -4.34 13.38
C PRO A 112 1.68 -4.48 12.49
N VAL A 113 1.83 -5.20 11.38
CA VAL A 113 0.76 -5.41 10.39
C VAL A 113 0.32 -6.86 10.41
N TYR A 114 -0.95 -7.09 10.71
CA TYR A 114 -1.59 -8.39 10.59
C TYR A 114 -2.36 -8.43 9.25
N VAL A 115 -1.82 -9.16 8.28
CA VAL A 115 -2.41 -9.24 6.93
C VAL A 115 -3.50 -10.29 6.93
N TYR A 116 -4.76 -9.84 6.86
CA TYR A 116 -5.94 -10.71 6.81
C TYR A 116 -7.20 -9.96 6.36
N ASP A 117 -7.99 -10.58 5.47
CA ASP A 117 -9.31 -10.10 5.00
C ASP A 117 -10.07 -11.30 4.38
N HIS A 118 -11.04 -11.09 3.47
CA HIS A 118 -11.85 -12.11 2.81
C HIS A 118 -11.06 -13.24 2.13
N PHE A 119 -9.85 -12.98 1.64
CA PHE A 119 -8.97 -14.02 1.06
C PHE A 119 -8.21 -14.86 2.13
N GLY A 120 -8.43 -14.58 3.42
CA GLY A 120 -7.57 -15.05 4.51
C GLY A 120 -6.31 -14.20 4.64
N GLY A 121 -5.23 -14.80 5.14
CA GLY A 121 -3.94 -14.11 5.19
C GLY A 121 -2.89 -14.78 6.06
N CYS A 122 -1.68 -14.21 6.04
CA CYS A 122 -0.53 -14.78 6.75
C CYS A 122 -0.54 -14.51 8.25
N GLY A 123 -1.39 -13.59 8.72
CA GLY A 123 -1.31 -13.05 10.07
C GLY A 123 -0.26 -11.95 10.15
N TYR A 124 0.44 -11.82 11.27
CA TYR A 124 1.50 -10.80 11.37
C TYR A 124 2.58 -11.00 10.32
N LEU A 125 3.02 -9.90 9.71
CA LEU A 125 4.20 -9.91 8.87
C LEU A 125 5.42 -10.33 9.70
N SER A 126 6.23 -11.21 9.12
CA SER A 126 7.50 -11.68 9.66
C SER A 126 8.48 -11.95 8.53
N ALA A 127 9.75 -12.19 8.87
CA ALA A 127 10.77 -12.57 7.89
C ALA A 127 10.35 -13.79 7.05
N ASP A 128 9.60 -14.74 7.63
CA ASP A 128 9.21 -15.99 6.98
C ASP A 128 8.11 -15.81 5.93
N ASN A 129 7.23 -14.82 6.10
CA ASN A 129 6.04 -14.66 5.26
C ASN A 129 6.05 -13.39 4.39
N PHE A 130 6.95 -12.43 4.68
CA PHE A 130 6.93 -11.11 4.07
C PHE A 130 7.05 -11.16 2.55
N GLU A 131 8.04 -11.86 1.99
CA GLU A 131 8.26 -11.89 0.54
C GLU A 131 7.09 -12.54 -0.21
N LYS A 132 6.51 -13.61 0.36
CA LYS A 132 5.32 -14.25 -0.22
C LYS A 132 4.11 -13.32 -0.16
N ALA A 133 3.89 -12.65 0.96
CA ALA A 133 2.82 -11.66 1.09
C ALA A 133 3.01 -10.51 0.10
N ARG A 134 4.24 -9.99 -0.04
CA ARG A 134 4.60 -8.91 -0.97
C ARG A 134 4.35 -9.30 -2.43
N TYR A 135 4.71 -10.51 -2.83
CA TYR A 135 4.48 -11.02 -4.18
C TYR A 135 3.00 -10.88 -4.59
N TYR A 136 2.08 -11.27 -3.69
CA TYR A 136 0.64 -11.14 -3.86
C TYR A 136 0.07 -9.77 -3.43
N ASN A 137 0.92 -8.75 -3.36
CA ASN A 137 0.56 -7.39 -2.99
C ASN A 137 -0.16 -7.26 -1.64
N PHE A 138 0.20 -8.12 -0.68
CA PHE A 138 -0.39 -8.21 0.66
C PHE A 138 -1.91 -8.37 0.64
N SER A 139 -2.45 -9.04 -0.38
CA SER A 139 -3.91 -9.20 -0.53
C SER A 139 -4.49 -10.35 0.30
N GLY A 140 -3.67 -11.04 1.12
CA GLY A 140 -4.05 -12.30 1.78
C GLY A 140 -4.00 -13.55 0.90
N ARG A 141 -3.89 -13.39 -0.44
CA ARG A 141 -3.76 -14.52 -1.38
C ARG A 141 -2.46 -15.28 -1.15
N GLY A 142 -2.48 -16.58 -1.45
CA GLY A 142 -1.37 -17.50 -1.18
C GLY A 142 -1.33 -18.01 0.27
N PHE A 143 -2.33 -17.67 1.08
CA PHE A 143 -2.53 -18.13 2.45
C PHE A 143 -3.96 -18.68 2.62
N TYR A 144 -4.33 -19.02 3.85
CA TYR A 144 -5.60 -19.67 4.16
C TYR A 144 -6.44 -18.81 5.10
N GLN A 145 -7.75 -19.04 5.08
CA GLN A 145 -8.65 -18.53 6.10
C GLN A 145 -8.41 -19.25 7.43
N LYS A 146 -8.67 -18.56 8.54
CA LYS A 146 -8.40 -19.00 9.90
C LYS A 146 -9.66 -18.81 10.76
N PRO A 147 -9.93 -19.70 11.73
CA PRO A 147 -10.97 -19.47 12.72
C PRO A 147 -10.68 -18.22 13.57
N ALA A 148 -11.73 -17.58 14.08
CA ALA A 148 -11.65 -16.38 14.90
C ALA A 148 -10.75 -16.55 16.13
N GLU A 149 -10.80 -17.71 16.78
CA GLU A 149 -9.99 -18.05 17.96
C GLU A 149 -8.50 -18.11 17.62
N THR A 150 -8.18 -18.63 16.42
CA THR A 150 -6.81 -18.68 15.92
C THR A 150 -6.30 -17.26 15.65
N ILE A 151 -7.11 -16.42 15.00
CA ILE A 151 -6.78 -15.03 14.73
C ILE A 151 -6.53 -14.26 16.03
N ALA A 152 -7.46 -14.34 17.00
CA ALA A 152 -7.31 -13.64 18.28
C ALA A 152 -6.06 -14.12 19.04
N LYS A 153 -5.78 -15.44 19.03
CA LYS A 153 -4.59 -16.01 19.66
C LYS A 153 -3.31 -15.51 18.99
N GLU A 154 -3.22 -15.55 17.67
CA GLU A 154 -2.06 -15.06 16.92
C GLU A 154 -1.81 -13.57 17.15
N ILE A 155 -2.87 -12.76 17.17
CA ILE A 155 -2.77 -11.31 17.45
C ILE A 155 -2.17 -11.05 18.83
N MET A 156 -2.64 -11.74 19.87
CA MET A 156 -2.12 -11.53 21.22
C MET A 156 -0.71 -12.09 21.42
N GLN A 157 -0.44 -13.28 20.89
CA GLN A 157 0.81 -14.00 21.16
C GLN A 157 1.95 -13.59 20.22
N GLY A 158 1.63 -13.08 19.03
CA GLY A 158 2.59 -12.72 18.00
C GLY A 158 2.99 -11.25 17.96
N PHE A 159 2.39 -10.40 18.82
CA PHE A 159 2.59 -8.95 18.77
C PHE A 159 4.06 -8.55 18.98
N ASP A 160 4.72 -9.13 19.99
CA ASP A 160 6.11 -8.77 20.32
C ASP A 160 7.06 -9.14 19.18
N GLN A 161 6.91 -10.33 18.59
CA GLN A 161 7.73 -10.74 17.45
C GLN A 161 7.43 -9.89 16.20
N ALA A 162 6.17 -9.51 15.98
CA ALA A 162 5.79 -8.64 14.88
C ALA A 162 6.34 -7.22 15.05
N LEU A 163 6.39 -6.74 16.29
CA LEU A 163 7.02 -5.47 16.66
C LEU A 163 8.52 -5.50 16.41
N ASP A 164 9.21 -6.54 16.87
CA ASP A 164 10.65 -6.72 16.62
C ASP A 164 10.95 -6.80 15.12
N PHE A 165 10.11 -7.50 14.36
CA PHE A 165 10.23 -7.53 12.90
C PHE A 165 10.07 -6.13 12.28
N MET A 166 9.06 -5.36 12.68
CA MET A 166 8.85 -4.00 12.16
C MET A 166 9.97 -3.03 12.55
N LEU A 167 10.53 -3.15 13.75
CA LEU A 167 11.63 -2.30 14.21
C LEU A 167 12.97 -2.65 13.54
N SER A 168 13.15 -3.91 13.14
CA SER A 168 14.33 -4.37 12.41
C SER A 168 14.19 -4.26 10.87
N PHE A 169 12.99 -3.93 10.36
CA PHE A 169 12.73 -3.81 8.93
C PHE A 169 13.39 -2.55 8.33
N ASP A 170 14.44 -2.73 7.54
CA ASP A 170 15.25 -1.65 6.96
C ASP A 170 14.87 -1.30 5.51
N ASP A 171 14.05 -2.12 4.87
CA ASP A 171 13.71 -2.03 3.44
C ASP A 171 12.48 -1.15 3.15
N THR A 172 12.22 -0.16 4.02
CA THR A 172 11.10 0.79 3.88
C THR A 172 11.17 1.62 2.58
N ASN A 173 12.37 1.81 2.03
CA ASN A 173 12.59 2.51 0.75
C ASN A 173 11.85 1.88 -0.43
N ARG A 174 11.58 0.57 -0.42
CA ARG A 174 10.79 -0.09 -1.47
C ARG A 174 9.35 0.39 -1.52
N PHE A 175 8.83 0.91 -0.42
CA PHE A 175 7.47 1.41 -0.31
C PHE A 175 7.39 2.94 -0.32
N ALA A 176 8.52 3.65 -0.41
CA ALA A 176 8.55 5.10 -0.44
C ALA A 176 8.25 5.64 -1.86
N LEU A 177 7.20 6.45 -2.00
CA LEU A 177 6.76 6.98 -3.29
C LEU A 177 7.84 7.79 -3.98
N ASP A 178 8.57 8.66 -3.27
CA ASP A 178 9.60 9.50 -3.90
C ASP A 178 10.75 8.65 -4.44
N LYS A 179 11.09 7.54 -3.75
CA LYS A 179 12.11 6.59 -4.23
C LYS A 179 11.62 5.90 -5.50
N PHE A 180 10.35 5.53 -5.57
CA PHE A 180 9.76 4.94 -6.76
C PHE A 180 9.68 5.93 -7.93
N VAL A 181 9.26 7.17 -7.70
CA VAL A 181 9.23 8.24 -8.71
C VAL A 181 10.63 8.51 -9.26
N ASN A 182 11.65 8.59 -8.39
CA ASN A 182 13.04 8.74 -8.83
C ASN A 182 13.50 7.56 -9.71
N ARG A 183 13.08 6.33 -9.40
CA ARG A 183 13.35 5.17 -10.26
C ARG A 183 12.68 5.30 -11.63
N ILE A 184 11.43 5.77 -11.69
CA ILE A 184 10.74 6.04 -12.97
C ILE A 184 11.52 7.07 -13.79
N LEU A 185 11.85 8.22 -13.20
CA LEU A 185 12.54 9.30 -13.90
C LEU A 185 13.93 8.86 -14.42
N ASN A 186 14.68 8.13 -13.60
CA ASN A 186 16.01 7.64 -14.00
C ASN A 186 15.96 6.56 -15.09
N THR A 187 14.89 5.77 -15.14
CA THR A 187 14.69 4.78 -16.21
C THR A 187 14.16 5.46 -17.48
N ALA A 188 13.22 6.40 -17.35
CA ALA A 188 12.64 7.14 -18.45
C ALA A 188 13.65 8.06 -19.15
N ASN A 189 14.58 8.66 -18.41
CA ASN A 189 15.66 9.47 -18.99
C ASN A 189 16.64 8.66 -19.88
N LYS A 190 16.61 7.33 -19.83
CA LYS A 190 17.33 6.46 -20.78
C LYS A 190 16.53 6.16 -22.05
N ALA A 191 15.21 6.35 -22.01
CA ALA A 191 14.38 6.34 -23.21
C ALA A 191 14.45 7.74 -23.83
N THR A 192 15.11 7.86 -24.98
CA THR A 192 15.12 9.11 -25.74
C THR A 192 13.69 9.57 -25.99
N ILE A 193 13.29 10.68 -25.36
CA ILE A 193 12.04 11.36 -25.69
C ILE A 193 12.29 12.05 -27.02
N ASP A 194 11.92 11.37 -28.11
CA ASP A 194 11.73 12.00 -29.41
C ASP A 194 10.59 13.03 -29.29
N VAL A 195 10.72 14.15 -29.99
CA VAL A 195 9.68 15.16 -30.23
C VAL A 195 8.31 14.50 -30.46
N ARG A 196 8.21 13.41 -31.23
CA ARG A 196 6.95 12.66 -31.44
C ARG A 196 6.33 12.10 -30.15
N SER A 197 7.13 11.53 -29.26
CA SER A 197 6.66 11.00 -27.97
C SER A 197 6.14 12.10 -27.03
N SER A 198 6.68 13.33 -27.13
CA SER A 198 6.23 14.48 -26.33
C SER A 198 4.82 14.97 -26.68
N TYR A 199 4.40 14.82 -27.95
CA TYR A 199 3.05 15.18 -28.40
C TYR A 199 1.99 14.25 -27.81
N HIS A 200 2.31 12.97 -27.60
CA HIS A 200 1.38 12.00 -27.01
C HIS A 200 1.14 12.23 -25.51
N PHE A 201 2.13 12.74 -24.77
CA PHE A 201 1.96 13.13 -23.35
C PHE A 201 1.07 14.37 -23.18
N LYS A 202 1.14 15.33 -24.11
CA LYS A 202 0.28 16.53 -24.09
C LYS A 202 -1.20 16.18 -24.30
N ALA A 203 -1.49 15.14 -25.06
CA ALA A 203 -2.87 14.74 -25.41
C ALA A 203 -3.60 13.94 -24.31
N SER A 204 -2.92 13.52 -23.24
CA SER A 204 -3.45 12.53 -22.29
C SER A 204 -3.70 13.04 -20.86
N TYR A 205 -3.62 14.37 -20.60
CA TYR A 205 -3.85 14.95 -19.27
C TYR A 205 -4.91 16.09 -19.26
N PRO A 206 -6.09 15.91 -18.64
CA PRO A 206 -7.20 16.89 -18.66
C PRO A 206 -6.93 18.23 -17.95
N ILE A 207 -5.91 18.32 -17.10
CA ILE A 207 -5.65 19.53 -16.29
C ILE A 207 -4.84 20.59 -17.06
N CYS A 208 -4.23 20.21 -18.19
CA CYS A 208 -3.44 21.11 -19.01
C CYS A 208 -4.29 21.93 -20.00
N GLU A 209 -5.53 21.53 -20.33
CA GLU A 209 -6.42 22.36 -21.16
C GLU A 209 -6.67 23.70 -20.50
N LYS A 210 -7.02 23.73 -19.21
CA LYS A 210 -7.20 25.00 -18.47
C LYS A 210 -5.94 25.84 -18.38
N ILE A 211 -4.77 25.21 -18.25
CA ILE A 211 -3.49 25.94 -18.19
C ILE A 211 -3.11 26.47 -19.57
N SER A 212 -3.38 25.71 -20.64
CA SER A 212 -3.19 26.11 -22.04
C SER A 212 -4.14 27.25 -22.42
N GLU A 213 -5.42 27.16 -22.04
CA GLU A 213 -6.40 28.24 -22.20
C GLU A 213 -5.96 29.50 -21.46
N TYR A 214 -5.49 29.37 -20.21
CA TYR A 214 -4.98 30.51 -19.44
C TYR A 214 -3.74 31.14 -20.08
N TYR A 215 -2.81 30.32 -20.59
CA TYR A 215 -1.60 30.80 -21.27
C TYR A 215 -1.94 31.50 -22.61
N GLN A 216 -2.91 30.98 -23.37
CA GLN A 216 -3.40 31.59 -24.61
C GLN A 216 -4.15 32.92 -24.35
N MET A 217 -4.90 33.01 -23.24
CA MET A 217 -5.52 34.28 -22.81
C MET A 217 -4.47 35.34 -22.45
N LEU A 218 -3.31 34.93 -21.90
CA LEU A 218 -2.22 35.83 -21.52
C LEU A 218 -1.27 36.15 -22.70
N ASN A 219 -1.17 35.28 -23.70
CA ASN A 219 -0.23 35.42 -24.84
C ASN A 219 -0.93 35.14 -26.19
N PRO A 220 -1.84 36.01 -26.66
CA PRO A 220 -2.74 35.71 -27.78
C PRO A 220 -2.07 35.61 -29.17
N ASN A 221 -0.77 35.91 -29.28
CA ASN A 221 -0.05 35.96 -30.57
C ASN A 221 0.98 34.83 -30.75
N GLU A 222 1.14 33.93 -29.78
CA GLU A 222 2.02 32.77 -29.91
C GLU A 222 1.21 31.54 -30.36
N ASN A 223 1.20 31.28 -31.67
CA ASN A 223 0.62 30.04 -32.19
C ASN A 223 1.56 28.86 -31.90
N LEU A 224 1.05 27.84 -31.20
CA LEU A 224 1.72 26.56 -31.07
C LEU A 224 1.77 25.85 -32.44
N PRO A 225 2.91 25.25 -32.84
CA PRO A 225 2.98 24.48 -34.07
C PRO A 225 2.10 23.23 -33.97
N VAL A 226 1.26 23.06 -35.00
CA VAL A 226 0.29 21.95 -35.19
C VAL A 226 0.98 20.59 -35.11
#